data_AF-A0ABD6VIU2-F1
#
_entry.id   AF-A0ABD6VIU2-F1
#
_cell.length_a   1.000
_cell.length_b   1.000
_cell.length_c   1.000
_cell.angle_alpha   90.00
_cell.angle_beta   90.00
_cell.angle_gamma   90.00
#
_symmetry.space_group_name_H-M   'P 1'
#
loop_
_entity.id
_entity.type
_entity.pdbx_description
1 polymer ?
#
loop_
_entity_poly.entity_id
_entity_poly.type
_entity_poly.pdbx_seq_one_letter_code
_entity_poly.pdbx_strand_id
1 'polypeptide(L)'
;MTQLWLSGEALSTFDEVGFEFVEILAIYFNVIFTTIALFIILGVELAGVIVFCMLFSVILLFLAKGKIGEMAGSMQSDKITALNFMSKIWDSMFYGDRERLASAQALTREKASVYFKRKESYKLLEQIISCTPILISIPLMVGFSYYQVSANEVAIGALVAVLPRSLQLFQNIHAASMSTSQIFLLKRKVTKLYSFSTTLKGYDYLANIEPDKLSITNLYNGSEINVQDILGDAFIDRNPNGRILIMGENGAGKSSIMKYLKSKHPDALFFGPGIDTDDDGLSGSTGQKQLHQLELLSGVRNRIILLDEWDANLDTLNTNEMDKRLNTLSMSNLIIEIRHKIQ
;
A
#
# COMPACT_ATOMS: atom_id res chain seq x y z
N MET A 1 2.22 7.59 -5.24
CA MET A 1 2.57 6.96 -3.94
C MET A 1 1.51 5.97 -3.47
N THR A 2 0.22 6.34 -3.48
CA THR A 2 -0.91 5.48 -3.07
C THR A 2 -1.02 4.19 -3.88
N GLN A 3 -0.96 4.26 -5.21
CA GLN A 3 -0.99 3.08 -6.08
C GLN A 3 0.22 2.16 -5.87
N LEU A 4 1.43 2.71 -5.77
CA LEU A 4 2.65 1.94 -5.49
C LEU A 4 2.62 1.24 -4.12
N TRP A 5 1.95 1.85 -3.14
CA TRP A 5 1.74 1.23 -1.84
C TRP A 5 0.72 0.09 -1.91
N LEU A 6 -0.39 0.29 -2.63
CA LEU A 6 -1.41 -0.73 -2.87
C LEU A 6 -0.85 -1.94 -3.65
N SER A 7 -0.14 -1.71 -4.75
CA SER A 7 0.41 -2.80 -5.57
C SER A 7 1.64 -3.45 -4.94
N GLY A 8 2.49 -2.68 -4.28
CA GLY A 8 3.79 -3.16 -3.78
C GLY A 8 3.78 -3.68 -2.34
N GLU A 9 2.99 -3.08 -1.45
CA GLU A 9 3.00 -3.39 -0.01
C GLU A 9 1.74 -4.12 0.43
N ALA A 10 0.54 -3.70 -0.01
CA ALA A 10 -0.70 -4.36 0.38
C ALA A 10 -0.79 -5.78 -0.17
N LEU A 11 -0.56 -5.97 -1.48
CA LEU A 11 -0.59 -7.30 -2.10
C LEU A 11 0.43 -8.26 -1.47
N SER A 12 1.69 -7.83 -1.34
CA SER A 12 2.72 -8.66 -0.68
C SER A 12 2.39 -9.00 0.77
N THR A 13 1.69 -8.13 1.50
CA THR A 13 1.25 -8.42 2.86
C THR A 13 0.18 -9.51 2.87
N PHE A 14 -0.77 -9.51 1.92
CA PHE A 14 -1.80 -10.55 1.87
C PHE A 14 -1.21 -11.93 1.55
N ASP A 15 -0.29 -12.00 0.58
CA ASP A 15 0.36 -13.26 0.20
C ASP A 15 1.20 -13.83 1.36
N GLU A 16 1.96 -12.99 2.05
CA GLU A 16 2.80 -13.42 3.17
C GLU A 16 1.96 -13.85 4.39
N VAL A 17 0.92 -13.10 4.77
CA VAL A 17 0.15 -13.39 6.00
C VAL A 17 -0.52 -14.76 5.96
N GLY A 18 -1.09 -15.17 4.81
CA GLY A 18 -1.81 -16.43 4.70
C GLY A 18 -0.92 -17.66 4.92
N PHE A 19 0.20 -17.73 4.19
CA PHE A 19 1.12 -18.86 4.26
C PHE A 19 1.98 -18.83 5.52
N GLU A 20 2.55 -17.67 5.88
CA GLU A 20 3.45 -17.59 7.04
C GLU A 20 2.70 -17.85 8.35
N PHE A 21 1.43 -17.47 8.48
CA PHE A 21 0.67 -17.71 9.72
C PHE A 21 0.50 -19.20 10.02
N VAL A 22 0.21 -20.02 9.00
CA VAL A 22 0.05 -21.47 9.15
C VAL A 22 1.40 -22.12 9.48
N GLU A 23 2.47 -21.72 8.81
CA GLU A 23 3.83 -22.21 9.10
C GLU A 23 4.25 -21.87 10.53
N ILE A 24 4.00 -20.64 10.97
CA ILE A 24 4.30 -20.19 12.33
C ILE A 24 3.52 -21.01 13.37
N LEU A 25 2.23 -21.26 13.15
CA LEU A 25 1.43 -22.13 14.02
C LEU A 25 1.99 -23.56 14.08
N ALA A 26 2.36 -24.13 12.94
CA ALA A 26 2.96 -25.47 12.87
C ALA A 26 4.28 -25.54 13.66
N ILE A 27 5.12 -24.50 13.57
CA ILE A 27 6.37 -24.40 14.33
C ILE A 27 6.09 -24.34 15.84
N TYR A 28 5.14 -23.52 16.29
CA TYR A 28 4.79 -23.46 17.71
C TYR A 28 4.25 -24.80 18.23
N PHE A 29 3.36 -25.46 17.49
CA PHE A 29 2.88 -26.79 17.88
C PHE A 29 4.03 -27.81 17.94
N ASN A 30 4.94 -27.81 16.97
CA ASN A 30 6.10 -28.69 16.96
C ASN A 30 7.01 -28.43 18.19
N VAL A 31 7.26 -27.17 18.52
CA VAL A 31 8.05 -26.77 19.70
C VAL A 31 7.37 -27.26 20.99
N ILE A 32 6.06 -27.06 21.12
CA ILE A 32 5.28 -27.49 22.30
C ILE A 32 5.32 -29.01 22.44
N PHE A 33 4.96 -29.76 21.39
CA PHE A 33 4.93 -31.23 21.45
C PHE A 33 6.30 -31.84 21.66
N THR A 34 7.34 -31.27 21.04
CA THR A 34 8.72 -31.72 21.29
C THR A 34 9.12 -31.46 22.73
N THR A 35 8.78 -30.30 23.30
CA THR A 35 9.08 -29.99 24.71
C THR A 35 8.39 -30.97 25.66
N ILE A 36 7.12 -31.31 25.41
CA ILE A 36 6.38 -32.31 26.19
C ILE A 36 7.03 -33.69 26.06
N ALA A 37 7.36 -34.12 24.85
CA ALA A 37 8.01 -35.41 24.61
C ALA A 37 9.38 -35.50 25.33
N LEU A 38 10.16 -34.41 25.31
CA LEU A 38 11.44 -34.32 26.01
C LEU A 38 11.27 -34.36 27.53
N PHE A 39 10.24 -33.73 28.06
CA PHE A 39 9.92 -33.80 29.50
C PHE A 39 9.64 -35.24 29.95
N ILE A 40 8.93 -36.02 29.13
CA ILE A 40 8.61 -37.43 29.42
C ILE A 40 9.87 -38.32 29.36
N ILE A 41 10.76 -38.08 28.39
CA ILE A 41 11.91 -38.95 28.13
C ILE A 41 13.10 -38.64 29.05
N LEU A 42 13.44 -37.37 29.25
CA LEU A 42 14.66 -36.96 29.94
C LEU A 42 14.47 -36.71 31.46
N GLY A 43 13.22 -36.70 31.93
CA GLY A 43 12.90 -36.38 33.32
C GLY A 43 13.06 -34.89 33.66
N VAL A 44 12.79 -34.56 34.92
CA VAL A 44 12.57 -33.19 35.39
C VAL A 44 13.85 -32.34 35.35
N GLU A 45 15.03 -32.93 35.56
CA GLU A 45 16.30 -32.19 35.67
C GLU A 45 16.72 -31.54 34.35
N LEU A 46 16.79 -32.31 33.26
CA LEU A 46 17.16 -31.78 31.95
C LEU A 46 16.03 -30.95 31.33
N ALA A 47 14.77 -31.31 31.62
CA ALA A 47 13.63 -30.50 31.18
C ALA A 47 13.60 -29.11 31.85
N GLY A 48 14.11 -28.96 33.07
CA GLY A 48 14.30 -27.65 33.71
C GLY A 48 15.22 -26.72 32.93
N VAL A 49 16.35 -27.26 32.43
CA VAL A 49 17.30 -26.50 31.58
C VAL A 49 16.65 -26.05 30.28
N ILE A 50 15.82 -26.91 29.69
CA ILE A 50 15.07 -26.63 28.46
C ILE A 50 14.09 -25.46 28.67
N VAL A 51 13.28 -25.53 29.73
CA VAL A 51 12.31 -24.48 30.07
C VAL A 51 13.04 -23.17 30.34
N PHE A 52 14.18 -23.20 31.05
CA PHE A 52 15.01 -22.03 31.28
C PHE A 52 15.51 -21.41 29.97
N CYS A 53 16.02 -22.21 29.03
CA CYS A 53 16.49 -21.72 27.73
C CYS A 53 15.36 -21.11 26.89
N MET A 54 14.18 -21.72 26.94
CA MET A 54 12.98 -21.21 26.25
C MET A 54 12.53 -19.87 26.86
N LEU A 55 12.46 -19.77 28.19
CA LEU A 55 12.14 -18.52 28.89
C LEU A 55 13.16 -17.43 28.58
N PHE A 56 14.45 -17.77 28.57
CA PHE A 56 15.51 -16.84 28.20
C PHE A 56 15.35 -16.30 26.77
N SER A 57 15.02 -17.18 25.81
CA SER A 57 14.72 -16.77 24.43
C SER A 57 13.53 -15.80 24.35
N VAL A 58 12.45 -16.09 25.08
CA VAL A 58 11.26 -15.21 25.14
C VAL A 58 11.60 -13.85 25.74
N ILE A 59 12.40 -13.80 26.81
CA ILE A 59 12.85 -12.54 27.43
C ILE A 59 13.66 -11.70 26.45
N LEU A 60 14.61 -12.33 25.74
CA LEU A 60 15.44 -11.64 24.75
C LEU A 60 14.60 -11.07 23.60
N LEU A 61 13.61 -11.83 23.12
CA LEU A 61 12.64 -11.37 22.12
C LEU A 61 11.80 -10.19 22.62
N PHE A 62 11.36 -10.23 23.88
CA PHE A 62 10.59 -9.15 24.48
C PHE A 62 11.39 -7.85 24.57
N LEU A 63 12.66 -7.92 24.98
CA LEU A 63 13.58 -6.78 25.02
C LEU A 63 13.85 -6.21 23.62
N ALA A 64 13.97 -7.08 22.61
CA ALA A 64 14.26 -6.66 21.24
C ALA A 64 13.03 -6.19 20.44
N LYS A 65 11.81 -6.46 20.92
CA LYS A 65 10.54 -6.14 20.24
C LYS A 65 10.45 -4.69 19.77
N GLY A 66 10.89 -3.74 20.60
CA GLY A 66 10.87 -2.31 20.24
C GLY A 66 11.74 -2.01 19.01
N LYS A 67 12.99 -2.49 19.04
CA LYS A 67 13.98 -2.30 17.98
C LYS A 67 13.59 -3.01 16.68
N ILE A 68 13.12 -4.27 16.77
CA ILE A 68 12.59 -5.02 15.61
C ILE A 68 11.46 -4.24 14.97
N GLY A 69 10.51 -3.74 15.78
CA GLY A 69 9.41 -2.93 15.31
C GLY A 69 9.91 -1.73 14.51
N GLU A 70 10.75 -0.89 15.12
CA GLU A 70 11.27 0.33 14.48
C GLU A 70 12.02 0.03 13.16
N MET A 71 12.88 -0.99 13.15
CA MET A 71 13.60 -1.41 11.94
C MET A 71 12.66 -1.95 10.86
N ALA A 72 11.64 -2.75 11.22
CA ALA A 72 10.64 -3.22 10.27
C ALA A 72 9.83 -2.04 9.68
N GLY A 73 9.48 -1.05 10.50
CA GLY A 73 8.74 0.12 10.06
C GLY A 73 9.52 1.01 9.09
N SER A 74 10.79 1.25 9.38
CA SER A 74 11.69 2.04 8.53
C SER A 74 12.05 1.29 7.25
N MET A 75 12.29 -0.03 7.31
CA MET A 75 12.53 -0.87 6.13
C MET A 75 11.38 -0.78 5.11
N GLN A 76 10.12 -0.81 5.55
CA GLN A 76 8.96 -0.66 4.67
C GLN A 76 8.89 0.74 4.04
N SER A 77 9.18 1.79 4.83
CA SER A 77 9.22 3.16 4.32
C SER A 77 10.29 3.33 3.24
N ASP A 78 11.47 2.75 3.45
CA ASP A 78 12.56 2.77 2.49
C ASP A 78 12.23 1.97 1.23
N LYS A 79 11.52 0.83 1.35
CA LYS A 79 11.01 0.05 0.21
C LYS A 79 10.09 0.90 -0.67
N ILE A 80 9.09 1.56 -0.09
CA ILE A 80 8.15 2.42 -0.83
C ILE A 80 8.90 3.59 -1.49
N THR A 81 9.86 4.16 -0.77
CA THR A 81 10.70 5.25 -1.29
C THR A 81 11.50 4.77 -2.51
N ALA A 82 12.18 3.62 -2.41
CA ALA A 82 12.94 3.05 -3.51
C ALA A 82 12.05 2.75 -4.73
N LEU A 83 10.86 2.16 -4.52
CA LEU A 83 9.89 1.90 -5.59
C LEU A 83 9.41 3.19 -6.29
N ASN A 84 9.17 4.26 -5.53
CA ASN A 84 8.78 5.56 -6.07
C ASN A 84 9.90 6.24 -6.88
N PHE A 85 11.17 6.03 -6.54
CA PHE A 85 12.28 6.50 -7.38
C PHE A 85 12.48 5.62 -8.61
N MET A 86 12.23 4.30 -8.48
CA MET A 86 12.27 3.40 -9.63
C MET A 86 11.24 3.78 -10.70
N SER A 87 10.02 4.17 -10.32
CA SER A 87 9.01 4.62 -11.30
C SER A 87 9.47 5.88 -12.04
N LYS A 88 10.21 6.79 -11.39
CA LYS A 88 10.75 8.00 -12.03
C LYS A 88 11.80 7.71 -13.10
N ILE A 89 12.48 6.55 -13.04
CA ILE A 89 13.40 6.15 -14.13
C ILE A 89 12.61 5.96 -15.42
N TRP A 90 11.43 5.34 -15.34
CA TRP A 90 10.56 5.15 -16.50
C TRP A 90 10.15 6.50 -17.09
N ASP A 91 9.64 7.41 -16.26
CA ASP A 91 9.27 8.77 -16.69
C ASP A 91 10.46 9.51 -17.34
N SER A 92 11.64 9.39 -16.73
CA SER A 92 12.87 10.03 -17.23
C SER A 92 13.41 9.37 -18.51
N MET A 93 13.11 8.10 -18.75
CA MET A 93 13.51 7.40 -19.96
C MET A 93 12.68 7.85 -21.17
N PHE A 94 11.38 8.12 -20.97
CA PHE A 94 10.48 8.55 -22.04
C PHE A 94 10.47 10.06 -22.25
N TYR A 95 10.45 10.86 -21.18
CA TYR A 95 10.29 12.32 -21.25
C TYR A 95 11.56 13.11 -20.92
N GLY A 96 12.61 12.44 -20.42
CA GLY A 96 13.84 13.07 -19.98
C GLY A 96 14.95 13.04 -21.02
N ASP A 97 15.99 13.83 -20.78
CA ASP A 97 17.26 13.76 -21.50
C ASP A 97 18.22 12.76 -20.82
N ARG A 98 19.39 12.54 -21.42
CA ARG A 98 20.40 11.63 -20.89
C ARG A 98 20.89 12.03 -19.49
N GLU A 99 20.98 13.33 -19.19
CA GLU A 99 21.42 13.81 -17.88
C GLU A 99 20.38 13.54 -16.78
N ARG A 100 19.10 13.78 -17.07
CA ARG A 100 17.98 13.43 -16.16
C ARG A 100 17.89 11.94 -15.93
N LEU A 101 18.06 11.12 -16.96
CA LEU A 101 18.07 9.67 -16.81
C LEU A 101 19.23 9.20 -15.92
N ALA A 102 20.45 9.70 -16.16
CA ALA A 102 21.62 9.37 -15.34
C ALA A 102 21.42 9.78 -13.87
N SER A 103 20.86 10.97 -13.64
CA SER A 103 20.55 11.48 -12.30
C SER A 103 19.47 10.64 -11.61
N ALA A 104 18.40 10.27 -12.31
CA ALA A 104 17.34 9.41 -11.79
C ALA A 104 17.86 8.01 -11.43
N GLN A 105 18.73 7.43 -12.25
CA GLN A 105 19.40 6.16 -11.97
C GLN A 105 20.31 6.25 -10.74
N ALA A 106 21.12 7.31 -10.61
CA ALA A 106 22.00 7.52 -9.46
C ALA A 106 21.20 7.65 -8.16
N LEU A 107 20.15 8.47 -8.13
CA LEU A 107 19.27 8.65 -6.98
C LEU A 107 18.54 7.36 -6.61
N THR A 108 18.04 6.61 -7.60
CA THR A 108 17.38 5.33 -7.37
C THR A 108 18.34 4.32 -6.76
N ARG A 109 19.58 4.25 -7.28
CA ARG A 109 20.63 3.35 -6.75
C ARG A 109 20.99 3.71 -5.31
N GLU A 110 21.09 5.00 -5.00
CA GLU A 110 21.31 5.48 -3.63
C GLU A 110 20.18 5.01 -2.69
N LYS A 111 18.91 5.28 -3.04
CA LYS A 111 17.77 4.89 -2.18
C LYS A 111 17.59 3.38 -2.08
N ALA A 112 17.81 2.65 -3.16
CA ALA A 112 17.83 1.19 -3.13
C ALA A 112 18.92 0.65 -2.19
N SER A 113 20.13 1.24 -2.22
CA SER A 113 21.22 0.82 -1.32
C SER A 113 20.90 1.06 0.15
N VAL A 114 20.19 2.16 0.47
CA VAL A 114 19.72 2.44 1.84
C VAL A 114 18.72 1.37 2.29
N TYR A 115 17.75 1.03 1.45
CA TYR A 115 16.80 -0.05 1.72
C TYR A 115 17.50 -1.40 1.96
N PHE A 116 18.44 -1.79 1.09
CA PHE A 116 19.16 -3.05 1.23
C PHE A 116 20.02 -3.11 2.50
N LYS A 117 20.76 -2.04 2.83
CA LYS A 117 21.53 -1.94 4.09
C LYS A 117 20.64 -2.06 5.33
N ARG A 118 19.44 -1.48 5.28
CA ARG A 118 18.48 -1.57 6.39
C ARG A 118 17.89 -2.97 6.51
N LYS A 119 17.57 -3.61 5.38
CA LYS A 119 17.13 -5.02 5.34
C LYS A 119 18.19 -5.96 5.89
N GLU A 120 19.45 -5.76 5.51
CA GLU A 120 20.60 -6.50 6.04
C GLU A 120 20.72 -6.31 7.57
N SER A 121 20.68 -5.07 8.05
CA SER A 121 20.76 -4.78 9.49
C SER A 121 19.63 -5.43 10.29
N TYR A 122 18.41 -5.46 9.73
CA TYR A 122 17.28 -6.17 10.32
C TYR A 122 17.55 -7.68 10.41
N LYS A 123 18.04 -8.28 9.31
CA LYS A 123 18.36 -9.72 9.26
C LYS A 123 19.47 -10.11 10.23
N LEU A 124 20.50 -9.27 10.37
CA LEU A 124 21.55 -9.47 11.36
C LEU A 124 20.99 -9.43 12.80
N LEU A 125 20.13 -8.47 13.12
CA LEU A 125 19.49 -8.39 14.43
C LEU A 125 18.63 -9.65 14.72
N GLU A 126 17.81 -10.05 13.75
CA GLU A 126 16.96 -11.24 13.84
C GLU A 126 17.78 -12.53 14.04
N GLN A 127 18.93 -12.66 13.37
CA GLN A 127 19.87 -13.77 13.56
C GLN A 127 20.52 -13.74 14.94
N ILE A 128 20.97 -12.58 15.42
CA ILE A 128 21.57 -12.46 16.76
C ILE A 128 20.56 -12.90 17.83
N ILE A 129 19.31 -12.44 17.74
CA ILE A 129 18.24 -12.78 18.68
C ILE A 129 17.94 -14.28 18.67
N SER A 130 17.96 -14.90 17.48
CA SER A 130 17.61 -16.32 17.33
C SER A 130 18.78 -17.28 17.62
N CYS A 131 20.02 -16.83 17.49
CA CYS A 131 21.20 -17.65 17.77
C CYS A 131 21.73 -17.51 19.20
N THR A 132 21.52 -16.36 19.86
CA THR A 132 22.01 -16.12 21.23
C THR A 132 21.50 -17.16 22.24
N PRO A 133 20.20 -17.55 22.25
CA PRO A 133 19.71 -18.59 23.16
C PRO A 133 20.40 -19.93 22.93
N ILE A 134 20.67 -20.28 21.68
CA ILE A 134 21.34 -21.54 21.31
C ILE A 134 22.76 -21.56 21.86
N LEU A 135 23.52 -20.49 21.62
CA LEU A 135 24.90 -20.35 22.09
C LEU A 135 25.02 -20.45 23.61
N ILE A 136 24.02 -20.02 24.36
CA ILE A 136 23.98 -20.13 25.83
C ILE A 136 23.50 -21.52 26.27
N SER A 137 22.52 -22.08 25.57
CA SER A 137 21.91 -23.36 25.92
C SER A 137 22.82 -24.57 25.71
N ILE A 138 23.68 -24.57 24.68
CA ILE A 138 24.60 -25.67 24.38
C ILE A 138 25.59 -25.91 25.55
N PRO A 139 26.38 -24.91 26.01
CA PRO A 139 27.30 -25.10 27.13
C PRO A 139 26.59 -25.49 28.44
N LEU A 140 25.44 -24.89 28.73
CA LEU A 140 24.65 -25.21 29.92
C LEU A 140 24.23 -26.68 29.93
N MET A 141 23.71 -27.17 28.81
CA MET A 141 23.24 -28.54 28.70
C MET A 141 24.39 -29.55 28.70
N VAL A 142 25.51 -29.25 28.03
CA VAL A 142 26.72 -30.09 28.09
C VAL A 142 27.27 -30.16 29.51
N GLY A 143 27.33 -29.03 30.22
CA GLY A 143 27.80 -28.97 31.61
C GLY A 143 26.93 -29.79 32.57
N PHE A 144 25.60 -29.65 32.48
CA PHE A 144 24.66 -30.44 33.27
C PHE A 144 24.74 -31.94 32.96
N SER A 145 24.83 -32.29 31.68
CA SER A 145 24.95 -33.68 31.26
C SER A 145 26.26 -34.31 31.75
N TYR A 146 27.37 -33.57 31.73
CA TYR A 146 28.65 -34.01 32.27
C TYR A 146 28.60 -34.24 33.79
N TYR A 147 27.97 -33.33 34.54
CA TYR A 147 27.79 -33.48 35.98
C TYR A 147 26.98 -34.74 36.32
N GLN A 148 25.90 -35.00 35.58
CA GLN A 148 25.05 -36.17 35.79
C GLN A 148 25.78 -37.49 35.47
N VAL A 149 26.67 -37.49 34.45
CA VAL A 149 27.51 -38.65 34.11
C VAL A 149 28.61 -38.89 35.13
N SER A 150 29.23 -37.84 35.64
CA SER A 150 30.22 -37.96 36.71
C SER A 150 29.64 -38.57 38.00
N ALA A 151 28.32 -38.48 38.20
CA ALA A 151 27.64 -39.05 39.36
C ALA A 151 27.17 -40.50 39.16
N ASN A 152 27.02 -40.99 37.91
CA ASN A 152 26.50 -42.33 37.60
C ASN A 152 27.07 -42.89 36.27
N GLU A 153 27.80 -44.01 36.31
CA GLU A 153 28.38 -44.65 35.11
C GLU A 153 27.33 -45.15 34.10
N VAL A 154 26.13 -45.51 34.57
CA VAL A 154 24.98 -45.90 33.72
C VAL A 154 24.48 -44.73 32.85
N ALA A 155 24.85 -43.49 33.18
CA ALA A 155 24.39 -42.29 32.47
C ALA A 155 25.09 -42.05 31.12
N ILE A 156 26.17 -42.77 30.78
CA ILE A 156 26.82 -42.63 29.46
C ILE A 156 25.87 -43.07 28.34
N GLY A 157 25.13 -44.17 28.53
CA GLY A 157 24.12 -44.64 27.57
C GLY A 157 22.94 -43.68 27.44
N ALA A 158 22.52 -43.07 28.55
CA ALA A 158 21.49 -42.04 28.56
C ALA A 158 21.94 -40.78 27.80
N LEU A 159 23.20 -40.36 27.96
CA LEU A 159 23.76 -39.19 27.28
C LEU A 159 23.75 -39.34 25.76
N VAL A 160 24.12 -40.52 25.24
CA VAL A 160 24.07 -40.82 23.79
C VAL A 160 22.63 -40.79 23.26
N ALA A 161 21.65 -41.25 24.04
CA ALA A 161 20.23 -41.16 23.67
C ALA A 161 19.67 -39.73 23.71
N VAL A 162 20.24 -38.86 24.56
CA VAL A 162 19.84 -37.46 24.74
C VAL A 162 20.39 -36.54 23.64
N LEU A 163 21.56 -36.84 23.07
CA LEU A 163 22.20 -35.98 22.06
C LEU A 163 21.31 -35.65 20.85
N PRO A 164 20.68 -36.61 20.14
CA PRO A 164 19.80 -36.29 19.00
C PRO A 164 18.61 -35.42 19.40
N ARG A 165 18.08 -35.66 20.60
CA ARG A 165 16.94 -34.94 21.18
C ARG A 165 17.29 -33.51 21.58
N SER A 166 18.50 -33.31 22.08
CA SER A 166 19.00 -31.97 22.36
C SER A 166 19.23 -31.13 21.11
N LEU A 167 19.72 -31.75 20.03
CA LEU A 167 19.88 -31.06 18.75
C LEU A 167 18.53 -30.61 18.20
N GLN A 168 17.52 -31.49 18.25
CA GLN A 168 16.14 -31.17 17.85
C GLN A 168 15.59 -29.98 18.66
N LEU A 169 15.93 -29.88 19.93
CA LEU A 169 15.51 -28.77 20.78
C LEU A 169 16.14 -27.44 20.36
N PHE A 170 17.44 -27.41 20.06
CA PHE A 170 18.08 -26.18 19.60
C PHE A 170 17.49 -25.69 18.27
N GLN A 171 17.16 -26.62 17.37
CA GLN A 171 16.45 -26.32 16.12
C GLN A 171 15.08 -25.71 16.41
N ASN A 172 14.32 -26.27 17.35
CA ASN A 172 13.01 -25.76 17.73
C ASN A 172 13.08 -24.37 18.36
N ILE A 173 14.03 -24.12 19.26
CA ILE A 173 14.23 -22.79 19.88
C ILE A 173 14.59 -21.75 18.80
N HIS A 174 15.47 -22.12 17.86
CA HIS A 174 15.82 -21.26 16.75
C HIS A 174 14.59 -20.89 15.90
N ALA A 175 13.84 -21.92 15.48
CA ALA A 175 12.66 -21.76 14.64
C ALA A 175 11.57 -20.93 15.33
N ALA A 176 11.34 -21.14 16.63
CA ALA A 176 10.40 -20.36 17.42
C ALA A 176 10.80 -18.89 17.51
N SER A 177 12.09 -18.60 17.72
CA SER A 177 12.59 -17.23 17.77
C SER A 177 12.43 -16.50 16.43
N MET A 178 12.79 -17.17 15.33
CA MET A 178 12.61 -16.64 13.98
C MET A 178 11.13 -16.37 13.66
N SER A 179 10.26 -17.33 13.97
CA SER A 179 8.82 -17.21 13.76
C SER A 179 8.23 -16.05 14.57
N THR A 180 8.68 -15.86 15.81
CA THR A 180 8.23 -14.73 16.66
C THR A 180 8.63 -13.38 16.05
N SER A 181 9.85 -13.27 15.52
CA SER A 181 10.31 -12.08 14.80
C SER A 181 9.45 -11.80 13.56
N GLN A 182 9.13 -12.84 12.78
CA GLN A 182 8.22 -12.74 11.63
C GLN A 182 6.81 -12.30 12.04
N ILE A 183 6.25 -12.81 13.14
CA ILE A 183 4.97 -12.32 13.68
C ILE A 183 5.02 -10.82 13.92
N PHE A 184 6.09 -10.28 14.50
CA PHE A 184 6.20 -8.85 14.76
C PHE A 184 6.24 -8.02 13.47
N LEU A 185 6.93 -8.52 12.44
CA LEU A 185 6.97 -7.91 11.12
C LEU A 185 5.58 -7.93 10.46
N LEU A 186 4.92 -9.08 10.41
CA LEU A 186 3.57 -9.26 9.86
C LEU A 186 2.56 -8.37 10.58
N LYS A 187 2.58 -8.38 11.92
CA LYS A 187 1.72 -7.52 12.74
C LYS A 187 1.90 -6.05 12.36
N ARG A 188 3.14 -5.61 12.13
CA ARG A 188 3.42 -4.21 11.74
C ARG A 188 2.94 -3.91 10.32
N LYS A 189 3.12 -4.82 9.36
CA LYS A 189 2.54 -4.71 8.00
C LYS A 189 1.02 -4.55 8.06
N VAL A 190 0.33 -5.42 8.79
CA VAL A 190 -1.13 -5.41 8.93
C VAL A 190 -1.62 -4.14 9.65
N THR A 191 -0.98 -3.72 10.75
CA THR A 191 -1.34 -2.48 11.42
C THR A 191 -1.18 -1.27 10.49
N LYS A 192 -0.10 -1.20 9.71
CA LYS A 192 0.06 -0.12 8.73
C LYS A 192 -1.02 -0.15 7.66
N LEU A 193 -1.36 -1.33 7.18
CA LEU A 193 -2.42 -1.52 6.19
C LEU A 193 -3.77 -1.01 6.70
N TYR A 194 -4.14 -1.37 7.93
CA TYR A 194 -5.37 -0.88 8.55
C TYR A 194 -5.35 0.64 8.78
N SER A 195 -4.21 1.18 9.22
CA SER A 195 -4.06 2.63 9.44
C SER A 195 -3.93 3.45 8.16
N PHE A 196 -3.74 2.82 6.99
CA PHE A 196 -3.44 3.53 5.76
C PHE A 196 -4.56 4.50 5.37
N SER A 197 -5.83 4.07 5.46
CA SER A 197 -6.98 4.93 5.18
C SER A 197 -7.00 6.19 6.05
N THR A 198 -6.62 6.07 7.33
CA THR A 198 -6.55 7.19 8.27
C THR A 198 -5.37 8.12 8.02
N THR A 199 -4.32 7.67 7.34
CA THR A 199 -3.17 8.50 6.96
C THR A 199 -3.38 9.29 5.67
N LEU A 200 -4.44 8.99 4.91
CA LEU A 200 -4.80 9.77 3.73
C LEU A 200 -5.29 11.14 4.17
N LYS A 201 -4.50 12.18 3.90
CA LYS A 201 -4.94 13.56 4.08
C LYS A 201 -5.97 13.88 3.01
N GLY A 202 -7.16 14.34 3.45
CA GLY A 202 -8.12 14.96 2.54
C GLY A 202 -7.50 16.16 1.86
N TYR A 203 -7.83 16.37 0.59
CA TYR A 203 -7.40 17.55 -0.15
C TYR A 203 -8.45 18.64 0.04
N ASP A 204 -8.05 19.83 0.51
CA ASP A 204 -8.95 20.97 0.58
C ASP A 204 -9.06 21.62 -0.80
N TYR A 205 -10.14 21.26 -1.51
CA TYR A 205 -10.43 21.79 -2.82
C TYR A 205 -10.85 23.27 -2.77
N LEU A 206 -11.45 23.73 -1.66
CA LEU A 206 -12.01 25.09 -1.57
C LEU A 206 -10.92 26.15 -1.45
N ALA A 207 -9.83 25.85 -0.74
CA ALA A 207 -8.70 26.77 -0.57
C ALA A 207 -7.99 27.15 -1.88
N ASN A 208 -8.18 26.36 -2.94
CA ASN A 208 -7.51 26.55 -4.24
C ASN A 208 -8.45 27.10 -5.33
N ILE A 209 -9.59 27.68 -4.94
CA ILE A 209 -10.56 28.28 -5.86
C ILE A 209 -10.45 29.80 -5.72
N GLU A 210 -10.22 30.48 -6.84
CA GLU A 210 -10.25 31.94 -6.92
C GLU A 210 -11.56 32.35 -7.61
N PRO A 211 -12.63 32.69 -6.86
CA PRO A 211 -13.96 32.91 -7.44
C PRO A 211 -13.98 34.03 -8.46
N ASP A 212 -13.16 35.07 -8.25
CA ASP A 212 -13.10 36.26 -9.10
C ASP A 212 -12.51 36.00 -10.49
N LYS A 213 -11.84 34.86 -10.69
CA LYS A 213 -11.21 34.46 -11.96
C LYS A 213 -11.98 33.39 -12.72
N LEU A 214 -13.17 33.04 -12.23
CA LEU A 214 -14.01 32.01 -12.78
C LEU A 214 -15.31 32.62 -13.31
N SER A 215 -15.67 32.25 -14.54
CA SER A 215 -16.98 32.54 -15.09
C SER A 215 -17.72 31.23 -15.31
N ILE A 216 -18.96 31.18 -14.83
CA ILE A 216 -19.80 30.01 -15.00
C ILE A 216 -21.05 30.43 -15.78
N THR A 217 -21.29 29.79 -16.92
CA THR A 217 -22.37 30.16 -17.82
C THR A 217 -23.26 28.96 -18.08
N ASN A 218 -24.57 29.15 -18.02
CA ASN A 218 -25.51 28.14 -18.51
C ASN A 218 -25.67 28.29 -20.02
N LEU A 219 -25.37 27.22 -20.77
CA LEU A 219 -25.34 27.25 -22.24
C LEU A 219 -26.74 27.31 -22.87
N TYR A 220 -27.81 27.03 -22.12
CA TYR A 220 -29.17 27.08 -22.66
C TYR A 220 -29.74 28.50 -22.73
N ASN A 221 -29.47 29.32 -21.71
CA ASN A 221 -30.03 30.65 -21.56
C ASN A 221 -28.97 31.76 -21.59
N GLY A 222 -27.68 31.40 -21.64
CA GLY A 222 -26.56 32.33 -21.60
C GLY A 222 -26.40 33.05 -20.26
N SER A 223 -27.13 32.65 -19.22
CA SER A 223 -27.08 33.34 -17.93
C SER A 223 -25.79 33.00 -17.20
N GLU A 224 -25.13 34.03 -16.66
CA GLU A 224 -24.01 33.86 -15.76
C GLU A 224 -24.50 33.39 -14.39
N ILE A 225 -23.82 32.40 -13.82
CA ILE A 225 -24.12 31.78 -12.54
C ILE A 225 -22.98 32.16 -11.58
N ASN A 226 -23.34 32.59 -10.37
CA ASN A 226 -22.34 32.88 -9.37
C ASN A 226 -21.66 31.58 -8.90
N VAL A 227 -20.33 31.63 -8.74
CA VAL A 227 -19.55 30.50 -8.20
C VAL A 227 -20.08 30.03 -6.85
N GLN A 228 -20.53 30.95 -5.99
CA GLN A 228 -21.08 30.61 -4.68
C GLN A 228 -22.39 29.82 -4.76
N ASP A 229 -23.21 30.07 -5.80
CA ASP A 229 -24.46 29.34 -5.99
C ASP A 229 -24.19 27.88 -6.34
N ILE A 230 -23.23 27.62 -7.23
CA ILE A 230 -22.83 26.26 -7.62
C ILE A 230 -22.13 25.50 -6.49
N LEU A 231 -21.37 26.19 -5.64
CA LEU A 231 -20.75 25.58 -4.47
C LEU A 231 -21.78 25.22 -3.37
N GLY A 232 -22.98 25.80 -3.43
CA GLY A 232 -24.08 25.49 -2.54
C GLY A 232 -24.78 24.18 -2.92
N ASP A 233 -25.11 23.37 -1.92
CA ASP A 233 -25.73 22.04 -2.14
C ASP A 233 -27.10 22.13 -2.88
N ALA A 234 -27.78 23.29 -2.79
CA ALA A 234 -29.13 23.46 -3.35
C ALA A 234 -29.18 23.72 -4.86
N PHE A 235 -28.09 24.16 -5.51
CA PHE A 235 -28.13 24.55 -6.92
C PHE A 235 -28.31 23.35 -7.84
N ILE A 236 -27.59 22.26 -7.56
CA ILE A 236 -27.64 21.02 -8.34
C ILE A 236 -29.01 20.34 -8.15
N ASP A 237 -29.54 20.32 -6.93
CA ASP A 237 -30.86 19.74 -6.64
C ASP A 237 -32.00 20.49 -7.34
N ARG A 238 -31.85 21.81 -7.52
CA ARG A 238 -32.84 22.65 -8.23
C ARG A 238 -32.74 22.55 -9.75
N ASN A 239 -31.58 22.16 -10.28
CA ASN A 239 -31.30 22.10 -11.71
C ASN A 239 -30.90 20.66 -12.10
N PRO A 240 -31.84 19.71 -12.13
CA PRO A 240 -31.52 18.30 -12.39
C PRO A 240 -31.02 18.05 -13.81
N ASN A 241 -31.38 18.94 -14.75
CA ASN A 241 -31.02 18.88 -16.16
C ASN A 241 -30.47 20.23 -16.60
N GLY A 242 -29.46 20.24 -17.46
CA GLY A 242 -28.82 21.47 -17.87
C GLY A 242 -27.42 21.25 -18.43
N ARG A 243 -26.87 22.29 -19.05
CA ARG A 243 -25.49 22.29 -19.52
C ARG A 243 -24.80 23.57 -19.05
N ILE A 244 -23.80 23.40 -18.21
CA ILE A 244 -23.09 24.48 -17.52
C ILE A 244 -21.63 24.43 -17.94
N LEU A 245 -21.12 25.57 -18.41
CA LEU A 245 -19.74 25.75 -18.81
C LEU A 245 -19.00 26.54 -17.72
N ILE A 246 -17.91 25.97 -17.22
CA ILE A 246 -16.98 26.63 -16.29
C ILE A 246 -15.75 27.07 -17.09
N MET A 247 -15.48 28.37 -17.07
CA MET A 247 -14.30 28.98 -17.68
C MET A 247 -13.50 29.78 -16.66
N GLY A 248 -12.26 30.07 -17.01
CA GLY A 248 -11.35 30.85 -16.18
C GLY A 248 -9.91 30.67 -16.62
N GLU A 249 -9.02 31.49 -16.06
CA GLU A 249 -7.59 31.40 -16.36
C GLU A 249 -6.96 30.09 -15.85
N ASN A 250 -5.77 29.76 -16.32
CA ASN A 250 -5.02 28.62 -15.79
C ASN A 250 -4.61 28.91 -14.34
N GLY A 251 -4.93 27.99 -13.44
CA GLY A 251 -4.72 28.17 -12.00
C GLY A 251 -5.89 28.77 -11.23
N ALA A 252 -6.98 29.21 -11.88
CA ALA A 252 -8.15 29.79 -11.21
C ALA A 252 -8.97 28.78 -10.34
N GLY A 253 -8.67 27.48 -10.44
CA GLY A 253 -9.34 26.43 -9.65
C GLY A 253 -10.47 25.69 -10.36
N LYS A 254 -10.55 25.73 -11.70
CA LYS A 254 -11.57 25.04 -12.52
C LYS A 254 -11.72 23.56 -12.14
N SER A 255 -10.64 22.77 -12.24
CA SER A 255 -10.66 21.35 -11.85
C SER A 255 -10.82 21.14 -10.34
N SER A 256 -10.47 22.12 -9.50
CA SER A 256 -10.70 22.06 -8.04
C SER A 256 -12.20 22.13 -7.72
N ILE A 257 -12.95 23.02 -8.38
CA ILE A 257 -14.42 23.06 -8.27
C ILE A 257 -15.01 21.72 -8.68
N MET A 258 -14.59 21.15 -9.80
CA MET A 258 -15.21 19.93 -10.28
C MET A 258 -14.95 18.74 -9.36
N LYS A 259 -13.74 18.64 -8.80
CA LYS A 259 -13.41 17.64 -7.77
C LYS A 259 -14.18 17.87 -6.47
N TYR A 260 -14.40 19.12 -6.08
CA TYR A 260 -15.26 19.46 -4.95
C TYR A 260 -16.70 18.99 -5.19
N LEU A 261 -17.28 19.27 -6.35
CA LEU A 261 -18.63 18.81 -6.71
C LEU A 261 -18.72 17.27 -6.70
N LYS A 262 -17.72 16.56 -7.24
CA LYS A 262 -17.66 15.09 -7.16
C LYS A 262 -17.57 14.58 -5.71
N SER A 263 -16.89 15.30 -4.82
CA SER A 263 -16.82 14.93 -3.40
C SER A 263 -18.17 15.08 -2.67
N LYS A 264 -18.98 16.06 -3.09
CA LYS A 264 -20.33 16.32 -2.57
C LYS A 264 -21.39 15.40 -3.17
N HIS A 265 -21.20 14.98 -4.42
CA HIS A 265 -22.11 14.10 -5.15
C HIS A 265 -21.38 12.81 -5.57
N PRO A 266 -21.31 11.78 -4.69
CA PRO A 266 -20.58 10.55 -4.96
C PRO A 266 -21.06 9.81 -6.21
N ASP A 267 -22.33 9.96 -6.56
CA ASP A 267 -22.99 9.36 -7.72
C ASP A 267 -22.76 10.11 -9.05
N ALA A 268 -22.09 11.26 -9.04
CA ALA A 268 -21.77 12.01 -10.24
C ALA A 268 -20.75 11.27 -11.11
N LEU A 269 -20.94 11.23 -12.43
CA LEU A 269 -19.97 10.64 -13.34
C LEU A 269 -18.89 11.69 -13.64
N PHE A 270 -17.62 11.34 -13.48
CA PHE A 270 -16.49 12.25 -13.71
C PHE A 270 -15.61 11.71 -14.85
N PHE A 271 -15.49 12.49 -15.91
CA PHE A 271 -14.63 12.23 -17.05
C PHE A 271 -13.60 13.34 -17.13
N GLY A 272 -12.33 12.99 -16.97
CA GLY A 272 -11.22 13.91 -17.11
C GLY A 272 -10.29 13.49 -18.26
N PRO A 273 -9.24 14.29 -18.53
CA PRO A 273 -8.28 13.95 -19.56
C PRO A 273 -7.58 12.63 -19.20
N GLY A 274 -7.84 11.58 -19.99
CA GLY A 274 -7.16 10.28 -19.86
C GLY A 274 -7.72 9.30 -18.84
N ILE A 275 -8.99 9.40 -18.43
CA ILE A 275 -9.64 8.35 -17.63
C ILE A 275 -10.02 7.19 -18.56
N ASP A 276 -9.25 6.10 -18.62
CA ASP A 276 -9.70 4.84 -19.25
C ASP A 276 -10.70 4.16 -18.32
N THR A 277 -12.00 4.31 -18.62
CA THR A 277 -13.06 3.52 -18.00
C THR A 277 -13.27 2.27 -18.84
N ASP A 278 -12.72 1.16 -18.36
CA ASP A 278 -12.96 -0.21 -18.83
C ASP A 278 -12.96 -0.42 -20.35
N ASP A 279 -11.77 -0.46 -20.97
CA ASP A 279 -11.32 -1.58 -21.81
C ASP A 279 -9.89 -1.27 -22.35
N ASP A 280 -8.86 -1.94 -21.81
CA ASP A 280 -7.51 -1.91 -22.39
C ASP A 280 -7.48 -2.52 -23.82
N GLY A 281 -8.58 -3.14 -24.28
CA GLY A 281 -8.74 -3.74 -25.60
C GLY A 281 -9.04 -2.77 -26.75
N LEU A 282 -9.45 -1.52 -26.48
CA LEU A 282 -9.81 -0.56 -27.54
C LEU A 282 -8.57 0.11 -28.14
N SER A 283 -8.14 -0.42 -29.29
CA SER A 283 -7.11 0.20 -30.13
C SER A 283 -7.67 1.46 -30.80
N GLY A 284 -7.10 2.62 -30.46
CA GLY A 284 -7.48 3.90 -31.04
C GLY A 284 -6.60 5.04 -30.53
N SER A 285 -6.62 6.18 -31.21
CA SER A 285 -5.99 7.41 -30.71
C SER A 285 -6.66 7.89 -29.42
N THR A 286 -6.00 8.77 -28.66
CA THR A 286 -6.56 9.37 -27.43
C THR A 286 -7.93 10.00 -27.65
N GLY A 287 -8.14 10.67 -28.79
CA GLY A 287 -9.44 11.23 -29.18
C GLY A 287 -10.50 10.15 -29.46
N GLN A 288 -10.16 9.05 -30.14
CA GLN A 288 -11.10 7.96 -30.41
C GLN A 288 -11.54 7.24 -29.13
N LYS A 289 -10.63 7.02 -28.20
CA LYS A 289 -10.95 6.47 -26.87
C LYS A 289 -11.91 7.38 -26.11
N GLN A 290 -11.67 8.69 -26.15
CA GLN A 290 -12.51 9.69 -25.49
C GLN A 290 -13.92 9.76 -26.09
N LEU A 291 -14.07 9.62 -27.42
CA LEU A 291 -15.36 9.50 -28.09
C LEU A 291 -16.13 8.26 -27.61
N HIS A 292 -15.46 7.12 -27.53
CA HIS A 292 -16.09 5.86 -27.13
C HIS A 292 -16.57 5.87 -25.66
N GLN A 293 -15.79 6.46 -24.76
CA GLN A 293 -16.20 6.59 -23.36
C GLN A 293 -17.47 7.44 -23.20
N LEU A 294 -17.63 8.48 -24.02
CA LEU A 294 -18.85 9.28 -24.04
C LEU A 294 -20.02 8.54 -24.72
N GLU A 295 -19.77 7.58 -25.61
CA GLU A 295 -20.81 6.71 -26.13
C GLU A 295 -21.44 5.84 -25.04
N LEU A 296 -20.65 5.40 -24.06
CA LEU A 296 -21.16 4.65 -22.89
C LEU A 296 -22.16 5.45 -22.05
N LEU A 297 -22.16 6.78 -22.17
CA LEU A 297 -23.16 7.64 -21.52
C LEU A 297 -24.52 7.64 -22.22
N SER A 298 -24.61 7.06 -23.42
CA SER A 298 -25.86 6.97 -24.17
C SER A 298 -26.89 6.14 -23.41
N GLY A 299 -27.97 6.80 -22.94
CA GLY A 299 -29.04 6.15 -22.18
C GLY A 299 -28.98 6.37 -20.67
N VAL A 300 -27.90 6.98 -20.15
CA VAL A 300 -27.84 7.46 -18.77
C VAL A 300 -28.83 8.63 -18.59
N ARG A 301 -29.63 8.61 -17.51
CA ARG A 301 -30.61 9.65 -17.17
C ARG A 301 -30.53 10.01 -15.70
N ASN A 302 -30.92 11.25 -15.38
CA ASN A 302 -30.98 11.82 -14.04
C ASN A 302 -29.63 11.71 -13.30
N ARG A 303 -28.52 11.89 -14.02
CA ARG A 303 -27.17 11.91 -13.45
C ARG A 303 -26.53 13.28 -13.60
N ILE A 304 -25.59 13.55 -12.70
CA ILE A 304 -24.66 14.66 -12.82
C ILE A 304 -23.45 14.14 -13.59
N ILE A 305 -23.07 14.80 -14.68
CA ILE A 305 -21.95 14.45 -15.53
C ILE A 305 -20.96 15.61 -15.50
N LEU A 306 -19.75 15.32 -15.07
CA LEU A 306 -18.65 16.26 -14.89
C LEU A 306 -17.60 15.99 -15.95
N LEU A 307 -17.29 16.97 -16.80
CA LEU A 307 -16.39 16.82 -17.95
C LEU A 307 -15.21 17.81 -17.85
N ASP A 308 -14.01 17.32 -17.53
CA ASP A 308 -12.79 18.13 -17.41
C ASP A 308 -12.03 18.08 -18.74
N GLU A 309 -11.89 19.25 -19.39
CA GLU A 309 -11.09 19.43 -20.61
C GLU A 309 -11.38 18.37 -21.70
N TRP A 310 -12.65 18.03 -21.89
CA TRP A 310 -13.03 16.94 -22.78
C TRP A 310 -12.69 17.22 -24.26
N ASP A 311 -12.52 18.49 -24.62
CA ASP A 311 -12.19 18.98 -25.95
C ASP A 311 -10.68 19.00 -26.26
N ALA A 312 -9.80 18.70 -25.29
CA ALA A 312 -8.36 18.91 -25.42
C ALA A 312 -7.68 18.10 -26.52
N ASN A 313 -8.17 16.89 -26.81
CA ASN A 313 -7.57 15.95 -27.79
C ASN A 313 -8.45 15.71 -29.03
N LEU A 314 -9.51 16.49 -29.22
CA LEU A 314 -10.46 16.34 -30.33
C LEU A 314 -10.21 17.38 -31.41
N ASP A 315 -10.36 16.98 -32.67
CA ASP A 315 -10.40 17.88 -33.82
C ASP A 315 -11.79 18.53 -33.95
N THR A 316 -11.88 19.59 -34.75
CA THR A 316 -13.10 20.40 -34.87
C THR A 316 -14.34 19.63 -35.33
N LEU A 317 -14.18 18.60 -36.17
CA LEU A 317 -15.29 17.77 -36.60
C LEU A 317 -15.83 16.92 -35.44
N ASN A 318 -14.94 16.23 -34.72
CA ASN A 318 -15.31 15.40 -33.59
C ASN A 318 -15.84 16.24 -32.41
N THR A 319 -15.28 17.42 -32.15
CA THR A 319 -15.80 18.35 -31.13
C THR A 319 -17.23 18.78 -31.44
N ASN A 320 -17.55 19.09 -32.71
CA ASN A 320 -18.91 19.46 -33.12
C ASN A 320 -19.91 18.31 -33.00
N GLU A 321 -19.48 17.09 -33.35
CA GLU A 321 -20.32 15.91 -33.15
C GLU A 321 -20.59 15.66 -31.67
N MET A 322 -19.57 15.78 -30.82
CA MET A 322 -19.70 15.65 -29.37
C MET A 322 -20.58 16.72 -28.77
N ASP A 323 -20.47 17.96 -29.23
CA ASP A 323 -21.31 19.04 -28.73
C ASP A 323 -22.80 18.75 -28.95
N LYS A 324 -23.16 18.23 -30.13
CA LYS A 324 -24.54 17.80 -30.44
C LYS A 324 -25.02 16.67 -29.53
N ARG A 325 -24.16 15.69 -29.24
CA ARG A 325 -24.50 14.57 -28.35
C ARG A 325 -24.68 15.05 -26.91
N LEU A 326 -23.78 15.89 -26.41
CA LEU A 326 -23.87 16.47 -25.07
C LEU A 326 -25.13 17.31 -24.90
N ASN A 327 -25.49 18.12 -25.90
CA ASN A 327 -26.76 18.87 -25.89
C ASN A 327 -28.00 17.98 -25.79
N THR A 328 -27.94 16.78 -26.37
CA THR A 328 -29.02 15.78 -26.27
C THR A 328 -29.04 15.15 -24.88
N LEU A 329 -27.88 14.79 -24.34
CA LEU A 329 -27.75 14.20 -23.00
C LEU A 329 -28.18 15.19 -21.89
N SER A 330 -27.89 16.47 -22.03
CA SER A 330 -28.24 17.51 -21.05
C SER A 330 -29.74 17.79 -20.93
N MET A 331 -30.57 17.27 -21.85
CA MET A 331 -32.03 17.31 -21.71
C MET A 331 -32.54 16.44 -20.56
N SER A 332 -31.77 15.41 -20.18
CA SER A 332 -32.14 14.43 -19.15
C SER A 332 -31.09 14.26 -18.05
N ASN A 333 -30.03 15.07 -18.08
CA ASN A 333 -28.90 15.03 -17.15
C ASN A 333 -28.37 16.45 -16.91
N LEU A 334 -27.72 16.68 -15.77
CA LEU A 334 -26.97 17.91 -15.53
C LEU A 334 -25.53 17.69 -15.98
N ILE A 335 -25.10 18.43 -17.00
CA ILE A 335 -23.73 18.40 -17.52
C ILE A 335 -22.99 19.65 -17.05
N ILE A 336 -21.86 19.47 -16.38
CA ILE A 336 -20.94 20.54 -15.99
C ILE A 336 -19.62 20.27 -16.70
N GLU A 337 -19.20 21.20 -17.55
CA GLU A 337 -18.02 21.03 -18.40
C GLU A 337 -17.02 22.17 -18.24
N ILE A 338 -15.74 21.84 -18.37
CA ILE A 338 -14.62 22.79 -18.46
C ILE A 338 -14.06 22.69 -19.88
N ARG A 339 -13.91 23.83 -20.56
CA ARG A 339 -13.31 23.91 -21.91
C ARG A 339 -12.17 24.92 -21.99
N HIS A 340 -11.28 24.69 -22.94
CA HIS A 340 -10.18 25.61 -23.25
C HIS A 340 -10.51 26.56 -24.40
N LYS A 341 -11.39 26.14 -25.32
CA LYS A 341 -11.73 26.93 -26.52
C LYS A 341 -13.22 27.15 -26.58
N ILE A 342 -13.60 28.42 -26.69
CA ILE A 342 -14.92 28.81 -27.20
C ILE A 342 -14.75 28.85 -28.72
N GLN A 343 -15.21 27.81 -29.41
CA GLN A 343 -15.43 27.86 -30.86
C GLN A 343 -16.90 27.67 -31.14
#